data_AF-A0A7C2V7F8-F1
#
_entry.id   AF-A0A7C2V7F8-F1
#
_cell.length_a   1.000
_cell.length_b   1.000
_cell.length_c   1.000
_cell.angle_alpha   90.00
_cell.angle_beta   90.00
_cell.angle_gamma   90.00
#
_symmetry.space_group_name_H-M   'P 1'
#
loop_
_entity.id
_entity.type
_entity.pdbx_description
1 polymer ?
#
loop_
_entity_poly.entity_id
_entity_poly.type
_entity_poly.pdbx_seq_one_letter_code
_entity_poly.pdbx_strand_id
1 'polypeptide(L)'
;MFTGKVYVFLVVAVVMMVVAAYSINIAQAQQKPQIIFPVAGTSWVIAPGTPIYNPYSPTTIAGCSIVGAMTYLPLAFYNSMTNSYLPVLADNWTIQVLPNGSGILTVHLRPGFYWFNGSATIPFTAWDAYARFYIGIKAFGWYRPYMLPQYADEDVRVIDNYTIQFLFQKWTALRLYYVLTTCMSTPWPVWEPIVNELKAMNTTQAIKFSDNITKFVVPYWGLFPYYLTYFSSNYMLITLEPSNLLSDWFRIFPLADWYYYDPTYEAIWGSNTVALESYLAGKGTWGSAGFSMQQVEVLEQHGIGIYFGPSFFTMGIAVNPHYYPWNIPQVREALCYVINRTETAEAWGLAISHPDYYPEPVVPEVIDTYPPDVRQFIIPCSYNWTKASQMLQSLGFYKKGGYWYTPNGTQLTLEVLAPSGYTDWMTMA
;
A
#
# COMPACT_ATOMS: atom_id res chain seq x y z
N MET A 1 -26.30 -29.56 -76.07
CA MET A 1 -26.24 -30.29 -74.77
C MET A 1 -24.93 -30.08 -73.99
N PHE A 2 -24.10 -29.07 -74.32
CA PHE A 2 -22.76 -28.89 -73.73
C PHE A 2 -22.59 -27.68 -72.78
N THR A 3 -23.58 -26.79 -72.66
CA THR A 3 -23.48 -25.55 -71.87
C THR A 3 -23.87 -25.72 -70.40
N GLY A 4 -24.79 -26.64 -70.07
CA GLY A 4 -25.26 -26.84 -68.69
C GLY A 4 -24.20 -27.44 -67.75
N LYS A 5 -23.34 -28.33 -68.24
CA LYS A 5 -22.30 -28.96 -67.39
C LYS A 5 -21.20 -27.98 -67.01
N VAL A 6 -20.82 -27.05 -67.90
CA VAL A 6 -19.77 -26.06 -67.65
C VAL A 6 -20.20 -25.05 -66.58
N TYR A 7 -21.46 -24.61 -66.60
CA TYR A 7 -22.00 -23.72 -65.57
C TYR A 7 -22.08 -24.39 -64.19
N VAL A 8 -22.45 -25.67 -64.12
CA VAL A 8 -22.47 -26.41 -62.84
C VAL A 8 -21.07 -26.56 -62.26
N PHE A 9 -20.06 -26.86 -63.09
CA PHE A 9 -18.67 -26.95 -62.63
C PHE A 9 -18.12 -25.60 -62.13
N LEU A 10 -18.45 -24.50 -62.81
CA LEU A 10 -18.05 -23.15 -62.39
C LEU A 10 -18.71 -22.74 -61.06
N VAL A 11 -20.01 -23.00 -60.89
CA VAL A 11 -20.72 -22.70 -59.65
C VAL A 11 -20.20 -23.55 -58.49
N VAL A 12 -19.95 -24.84 -58.71
CA VAL A 12 -19.36 -25.72 -57.68
C VAL A 12 -17.94 -25.28 -57.32
N ALA A 13 -17.13 -24.86 -58.30
CA ALA A 13 -15.78 -24.37 -58.03
C ALA A 13 -15.77 -23.05 -57.24
N VAL A 14 -16.70 -22.12 -57.55
CA VAL A 14 -16.85 -20.86 -56.80
C VAL A 14 -17.37 -21.12 -55.40
N VAL A 15 -18.37 -21.99 -55.23
CA VAL A 15 -18.89 -22.36 -53.90
C VAL A 15 -17.81 -23.07 -53.09
N MET A 16 -17.02 -23.96 -53.68
CA MET A 16 -15.89 -24.61 -53.00
C MET A 16 -14.78 -23.63 -52.63
N MET A 17 -14.50 -22.62 -53.46
CA MET A 17 -13.54 -21.55 -53.11
C MET A 17 -14.07 -20.63 -52.00
N VAL A 18 -15.35 -20.28 -52.01
CA VAL A 18 -15.98 -19.48 -50.95
C VAL A 18 -16.05 -20.27 -49.64
N VAL A 19 -16.43 -21.55 -49.70
CA VAL A 19 -16.39 -22.44 -48.54
C VAL A 19 -14.96 -22.61 -48.07
N ALA A 20 -13.97 -22.83 -48.94
CA ALA A 20 -12.57 -22.92 -48.53
C ALA A 20 -12.05 -21.62 -47.91
N ALA A 21 -12.41 -20.44 -48.44
CA ALA A 21 -12.04 -19.13 -47.92
C ALA A 21 -12.72 -18.80 -46.57
N TYR A 22 -13.95 -19.29 -46.34
CA TYR A 22 -14.66 -19.19 -45.05
C TYR A 22 -14.33 -20.34 -44.07
N SER A 23 -13.75 -21.44 -44.55
CA SER A 23 -13.31 -22.59 -43.71
C SER A 23 -11.89 -22.41 -43.18
N ILE A 24 -11.17 -21.39 -43.64
CA ILE A 24 -10.00 -20.90 -42.92
C ILE A 24 -10.54 -20.14 -41.70
N ASN A 25 -10.87 -20.89 -40.65
CA ASN A 25 -10.73 -20.36 -39.31
C ASN A 25 -9.26 -20.00 -39.15
N ILE A 26 -8.88 -18.78 -39.54
CA ILE A 26 -7.71 -18.14 -38.99
C ILE A 26 -8.09 -17.95 -37.53
N ALA A 27 -7.81 -18.97 -36.72
CA ALA A 27 -7.64 -18.78 -35.30
C ALA A 27 -6.43 -17.85 -35.16
N GLN A 28 -6.64 -16.54 -35.30
CA GLN A 28 -5.77 -15.60 -34.63
C GLN A 28 -5.87 -16.02 -33.17
N ALA A 29 -4.81 -16.62 -32.63
CA ALA A 29 -4.71 -16.84 -31.21
C ALA A 29 -4.95 -15.46 -30.59
N GLN A 30 -6.15 -15.26 -30.03
CA GLN A 30 -6.51 -13.99 -29.43
C GLN A 30 -5.46 -13.72 -28.36
N GLN A 31 -4.65 -12.68 -28.55
CA GLN A 31 -3.65 -12.32 -27.57
C GLN A 31 -4.38 -12.07 -26.26
N LYS A 32 -3.94 -12.74 -25.19
CA LYS A 32 -4.58 -12.57 -23.89
C LYS A 32 -4.52 -11.09 -23.50
N PRO A 33 -5.56 -10.54 -22.87
CA PRO A 33 -5.52 -9.15 -22.42
C PRO A 33 -4.33 -8.94 -21.47
N GLN A 34 -3.59 -7.86 -21.66
CA GLN A 34 -2.44 -7.51 -20.83
C GLN A 34 -2.88 -6.55 -19.71
N ILE A 35 -2.36 -6.77 -18.51
CA ILE A 35 -2.54 -5.83 -17.40
C ILE A 35 -1.32 -4.90 -17.35
N ILE A 36 -1.56 -3.63 -17.66
CA ILE A 36 -0.59 -2.54 -17.59
C ILE A 36 -1.14 -1.51 -16.62
N PHE A 37 -0.42 -1.32 -15.52
CA PHE A 37 -0.78 -0.45 -14.41
C PHE A 37 0.15 0.76 -14.35
N PRO A 38 -0.31 1.95 -14.80
CA PRO A 38 0.34 3.22 -14.49
C PRO A 38 0.19 3.52 -12.99
N VAL A 39 1.23 3.25 -12.18
CA VAL A 39 1.22 3.46 -10.73
C VAL A 39 1.43 4.95 -10.47
N ALA A 40 0.32 5.63 -10.36
CA ALA A 40 0.27 7.07 -10.25
C ALA A 40 0.94 7.60 -8.97
N GLY A 41 1.68 8.68 -9.16
CA GLY A 41 2.30 9.49 -8.14
C GLY A 41 3.54 8.92 -7.45
N THR A 42 4.13 7.90 -8.05
CA THR A 42 5.39 7.33 -7.58
C THR A 42 6.51 7.55 -8.59
N SER A 43 7.71 7.81 -8.07
CA SER A 43 8.93 7.81 -8.86
C SER A 43 10.04 7.16 -8.05
N TRP A 44 10.79 6.28 -8.70
CA TRP A 44 11.89 5.57 -8.07
C TRP A 44 13.22 6.16 -8.52
N VAL A 45 13.92 6.83 -7.61
CA VAL A 45 15.32 7.21 -7.80
C VAL A 45 16.17 6.31 -6.92
N ILE A 46 16.67 5.23 -7.51
CA ILE A 46 17.39 4.17 -6.78
C ILE A 46 18.86 4.24 -7.15
N ALA A 47 19.70 4.46 -6.15
CA ALA A 47 21.15 4.42 -6.32
C ALA A 47 21.62 2.96 -6.47
N PRO A 48 22.70 2.70 -7.22
CA PRO A 48 23.32 1.38 -7.25
C PRO A 48 23.67 0.89 -5.84
N GLY A 49 23.30 -0.35 -5.52
CA GLY A 49 23.56 -0.95 -4.21
C GLY A 49 22.54 -0.60 -3.12
N THR A 50 21.49 0.18 -3.40
CA THR A 50 20.38 0.36 -2.45
C THR A 50 19.73 -1.00 -2.12
N PRO A 51 19.54 -1.36 -0.84
CA PRO A 51 18.91 -2.63 -0.43
C PRO A 51 17.40 -2.68 -0.69
N ILE A 52 16.97 -2.62 -1.95
CA ILE A 52 15.56 -2.49 -2.33
C ILE A 52 14.69 -3.70 -1.95
N TYR A 53 15.30 -4.87 -1.70
CA TYR A 53 14.59 -6.08 -1.25
C TYR A 53 14.60 -6.27 0.27
N ASN A 54 15.17 -5.32 1.01
CA ASN A 54 15.18 -5.34 2.46
C ASN A 54 13.95 -4.59 3.00
N PRO A 55 13.02 -5.25 3.71
CA PRO A 55 11.78 -4.62 4.15
C PRO A 55 11.94 -3.72 5.39
N TYR A 56 13.17 -3.52 5.86
CA TYR A 56 13.54 -2.53 6.89
C TYR A 56 14.34 -1.36 6.32
N SER A 57 14.71 -1.41 5.03
CA SER A 57 15.35 -0.27 4.37
C SER A 57 14.33 0.87 4.17
N PRO A 58 14.70 2.15 4.39
CA PRO A 58 13.84 3.29 4.07
C PRO A 58 13.45 3.38 2.60
N THR A 59 14.26 2.79 1.71
CA THR A 59 14.01 2.73 0.27
C THR A 59 13.87 1.27 -0.14
N THR A 60 12.64 0.77 -0.08
CA THR A 60 12.35 -0.65 -0.28
C THR A 60 11.13 -0.87 -1.15
N ILE A 61 11.19 -1.90 -1.99
CA ILE A 61 10.05 -2.46 -2.71
C ILE A 61 9.56 -3.77 -2.09
N ALA A 62 10.18 -4.24 -0.99
CA ALA A 62 9.81 -5.47 -0.28
C ALA A 62 8.53 -5.33 0.57
N GLY A 63 7.45 -4.92 -0.08
CA GLY A 63 6.14 -4.70 0.51
C GLY A 63 5.01 -5.19 -0.39
N CYS A 64 3.84 -5.35 0.23
CA CYS A 64 2.59 -5.80 -0.39
C CYS A 64 1.71 -4.64 -0.87
N SER A 65 2.20 -3.41 -0.85
CA SER A 65 1.48 -2.24 -1.35
C SER A 65 1.67 -2.09 -2.86
N ILE A 66 0.78 -1.31 -3.47
CA ILE A 66 0.77 -1.01 -4.90
C ILE A 66 2.02 -0.26 -5.38
N VAL A 67 2.68 0.43 -4.46
CA VAL A 67 3.94 1.16 -4.71
C VAL A 67 5.16 0.26 -4.48
N GLY A 68 5.00 -0.90 -3.83
CA GLY A 68 6.04 -1.90 -3.67
C GLY A 68 6.06 -2.90 -4.83
N ALA A 69 6.74 -4.03 -4.65
CA ALA A 69 6.82 -5.09 -5.66
C ALA A 69 5.49 -5.83 -5.88
N MET A 70 4.53 -5.73 -4.94
CA MET A 70 3.25 -6.47 -4.96
C MET A 70 3.39 -8.01 -4.94
N THR A 71 4.59 -8.54 -4.69
CA THR A 71 4.88 -9.98 -4.69
C THR A 71 5.03 -10.54 -3.28
N TYR A 72 4.30 -9.98 -2.31
CA TYR A 72 4.32 -10.39 -0.91
C TYR A 72 2.91 -10.37 -0.36
N LEU A 73 2.58 -11.29 0.55
CA LEU A 73 1.26 -11.37 1.17
C LEU A 73 1.31 -11.19 2.69
N PRO A 74 0.21 -10.67 3.29
CA PRO A 74 0.03 -10.67 4.73
C PRO A 74 -0.44 -12.04 5.23
N LEU A 75 -0.48 -12.19 6.55
CA LEU A 75 -1.09 -13.37 7.20
C LEU A 75 -2.59 -13.46 6.90
N ALA A 76 -3.29 -12.32 6.92
CA ALA A 76 -4.69 -12.19 6.49
C ALA A 76 -4.94 -10.79 5.90
N PHE A 77 -5.88 -10.70 4.97
CA PHE A 77 -6.45 -9.41 4.57
C PHE A 77 -7.54 -9.00 5.55
N TYR A 78 -7.63 -7.71 5.85
CA TYR A 78 -8.70 -7.15 6.66
C TYR A 78 -9.70 -6.41 5.77
N ASN A 79 -10.97 -6.75 5.88
CA ASN A 79 -12.06 -6.03 5.24
C ASN A 79 -12.73 -5.14 6.30
N SER A 80 -12.52 -3.82 6.18
CA SER A 80 -13.11 -2.82 7.07
C SER A 80 -14.63 -2.73 6.94
N MET A 81 -15.21 -3.05 5.78
CA MET A 81 -16.66 -2.98 5.54
C MET A 81 -17.42 -4.06 6.30
N THR A 82 -16.85 -5.26 6.38
CA THR A 82 -17.46 -6.41 7.05
C THR A 82 -16.86 -6.68 8.42
N ASN A 83 -15.85 -5.89 8.82
CA ASN A 83 -15.04 -6.11 10.02
C ASN A 83 -14.57 -7.57 10.15
N SER A 84 -14.12 -8.15 9.04
CA SER A 84 -13.72 -9.55 8.98
C SER A 84 -12.35 -9.71 8.34
N TYR A 85 -11.69 -10.80 8.70
CA TYR A 85 -10.40 -11.16 8.12
C TYR A 85 -10.63 -12.26 7.10
N LEU A 86 -10.00 -12.11 5.93
CA LEU A 86 -9.83 -13.19 4.96
C LEU A 86 -8.47 -13.84 5.24
N PRO A 87 -8.41 -15.07 5.77
CA PRO A 87 -7.14 -15.75 6.03
C PRO A 87 -6.38 -16.00 4.72
N VAL A 88 -5.12 -15.59 4.67
CA VAL A 88 -4.24 -15.72 3.49
C VAL A 88 -3.13 -16.71 3.85
N LEU A 89 -1.95 -16.23 4.26
CA LEU A 89 -0.84 -17.10 4.66
C LEU A 89 -1.11 -17.80 6.01
N ALA A 90 -1.92 -17.17 6.87
CA ALA A 90 -2.50 -17.83 8.04
C ALA A 90 -3.78 -18.59 7.65
N ASP A 91 -4.03 -19.72 8.30
CA ASP A 91 -5.30 -20.45 8.16
C ASP A 91 -6.29 -20.04 9.27
N ASN A 92 -5.81 -19.86 10.49
CA ASN A 92 -6.60 -19.46 11.65
C ASN A 92 -5.72 -18.84 12.77
N TRP A 93 -6.37 -18.29 13.80
CA TRP A 93 -5.70 -17.75 14.98
C TRP A 93 -6.61 -17.81 16.22
N THR A 94 -5.99 -17.80 17.39
CA THR A 94 -6.68 -17.74 18.68
C THR A 94 -6.13 -16.61 19.54
N ILE A 95 -7.00 -16.01 20.34
CA ILE A 95 -6.67 -14.91 21.25
C ILE A 95 -7.07 -15.31 22.66
N GLN A 96 -6.15 -15.18 23.60
CA GLN A 96 -6.40 -15.34 25.02
C GLN A 96 -5.98 -14.08 25.76
N VAL A 97 -6.95 -13.33 26.31
CA VAL A 97 -6.68 -12.20 27.21
C VAL A 97 -6.59 -12.73 28.63
N LEU A 98 -5.45 -12.50 29.28
CA LEU A 98 -5.17 -12.98 30.63
C LEU A 98 -5.76 -12.01 31.69
N PRO A 99 -6.00 -12.46 32.94
CA PRO A 99 -6.61 -11.63 33.99
C PRO A 99 -5.84 -10.34 34.31
N ASN A 100 -4.53 -10.30 34.04
CA ASN A 100 -3.69 -9.12 34.22
C ASN A 100 -3.76 -8.12 33.03
N GLY A 101 -4.58 -8.39 32.01
CA GLY A 101 -4.75 -7.56 30.81
C GLY A 101 -3.71 -7.79 29.70
N SER A 102 -2.74 -8.69 29.91
CA SER A 102 -1.86 -9.17 28.83
C SER A 102 -2.63 -10.10 27.88
N GLY A 103 -2.10 -10.33 26.68
CA GLY A 103 -2.77 -11.16 25.67
C GLY A 103 -1.82 -12.08 24.93
N ILE A 104 -2.26 -13.33 24.72
CA ILE A 104 -1.58 -14.32 23.90
C ILE A 104 -2.33 -14.43 22.57
N LEU A 105 -1.63 -14.20 21.47
CA LEU A 105 -2.10 -14.46 20.11
C LEU A 105 -1.35 -15.66 19.57
N THR A 106 -2.05 -16.74 19.21
CA THR A 106 -1.47 -17.88 18.51
C THR A 106 -1.98 -17.86 17.07
N VAL A 107 -1.06 -17.84 16.10
CA VAL A 107 -1.37 -17.84 14.67
C VAL A 107 -0.90 -19.16 14.06
N HIS A 108 -1.80 -19.79 13.33
CA HIS A 108 -1.53 -21.00 12.57
C HIS A 108 -1.38 -20.63 11.09
N LEU A 109 -0.33 -21.16 10.47
CA LEU A 109 0.07 -20.86 9.09
C LEU A 109 -0.33 -22.01 8.18
N ARG A 110 -0.64 -21.67 6.93
CA ARG A 110 -0.92 -22.66 5.89
C ARG A 110 0.38 -23.32 5.43
N PRO A 111 0.45 -24.65 5.40
CA PRO A 111 1.52 -25.34 4.70
C PRO A 111 1.30 -25.28 3.19
N GLY A 112 2.36 -25.57 2.43
CA GLY A 112 2.35 -25.71 0.97
C GLY A 112 2.72 -24.45 0.19
N PHE A 113 3.01 -23.34 0.87
CA PHE A 113 3.50 -22.13 0.21
C PHE A 113 5.02 -22.06 0.22
N TYR A 114 5.58 -21.44 -0.83
CA TYR A 114 7.00 -21.32 -1.02
C TYR A 114 7.34 -19.89 -1.42
N TRP A 115 8.46 -19.40 -0.90
CA TRP A 115 9.16 -18.28 -1.51
C TRP A 115 9.68 -18.70 -2.88
N PHE A 116 9.58 -17.84 -3.88
CA PHE A 116 10.07 -18.10 -5.22
C PHE A 116 10.83 -16.87 -5.77
N ASN A 117 11.94 -17.12 -6.46
CA ASN A 117 12.76 -16.06 -7.05
C ASN A 117 12.90 -16.18 -8.59
N GLY A 118 12.09 -17.03 -9.22
CA GLY A 118 12.19 -17.36 -10.65
C GLY A 118 12.99 -18.62 -10.97
N SER A 119 13.77 -19.15 -10.02
CA SER A 119 14.62 -20.34 -10.26
C SER A 119 14.61 -21.36 -9.13
N ALA A 120 14.44 -20.92 -7.88
CA ALA A 120 14.53 -21.76 -6.70
C ALA A 120 13.37 -21.44 -5.75
N THR A 121 13.11 -22.37 -4.83
CA THR A 121 12.03 -22.28 -3.84
C THR A 121 12.55 -22.45 -2.41
N ILE A 122 11.99 -21.71 -1.45
CA ILE A 122 12.18 -21.93 0.00
C ILE A 122 10.81 -22.16 0.64
N PRO A 123 10.58 -23.21 1.44
CA PRO A 123 9.30 -23.39 2.13
C PRO A 123 8.97 -22.20 3.04
N PHE A 124 7.73 -21.73 2.99
CA PHE A 124 7.22 -20.73 3.93
C PHE A 124 6.81 -21.41 5.25
N THR A 125 7.30 -20.88 6.38
CA THR A 125 7.15 -21.44 7.73
C THR A 125 7.01 -20.35 8.79
N ALA A 126 6.69 -20.74 10.01
CA ALA A 126 6.62 -19.86 11.18
C ALA A 126 7.95 -19.14 11.48
N TRP A 127 9.08 -19.66 11.03
CA TRP A 127 10.38 -18.99 11.16
C TRP A 127 10.49 -17.71 10.32
N ASP A 128 9.80 -17.64 9.17
CA ASP A 128 9.78 -16.43 8.34
C ASP A 128 9.03 -15.29 9.05
N ALA A 129 7.86 -15.63 9.62
CA ALA A 129 7.08 -14.72 10.44
C ALA A 129 7.87 -14.32 11.70
N TYR A 130 8.54 -15.26 12.35
CA TYR A 130 9.40 -14.99 13.49
C TYR A 130 10.48 -13.97 13.13
N ALA A 131 11.21 -14.14 12.03
CA ALA A 131 12.19 -13.15 11.57
C ALA A 131 11.56 -11.77 11.38
N ARG A 132 10.39 -11.69 10.72
CA ARG A 132 9.70 -10.42 10.45
C ARG A 132 9.41 -9.64 11.74
N PHE A 133 8.73 -10.31 12.68
CA PHE A 133 8.26 -9.68 13.90
C PHE A 133 9.37 -9.51 14.92
N TYR A 134 10.23 -10.50 15.10
CA TYR A 134 11.33 -10.45 16.07
C TYR A 134 12.26 -9.28 15.78
N ILE A 135 12.71 -9.11 14.53
CA ILE A 135 13.57 -8.00 14.14
C ILE A 135 12.85 -6.67 14.36
N GLY A 136 11.59 -6.57 13.91
CA GLY A 136 10.78 -5.37 14.08
C GLY A 136 10.61 -4.95 15.54
N ILE A 137 10.36 -5.91 16.43
CA ILE A 137 10.20 -5.64 17.86
C ILE A 137 11.55 -5.33 18.50
N LYS A 138 12.56 -6.19 18.33
CA LYS A 138 13.87 -6.10 19.02
C LYS A 138 14.68 -4.88 18.59
N ALA A 139 14.75 -4.59 17.29
CA ALA A 139 15.60 -3.53 16.74
C ALA A 139 14.84 -2.23 16.43
N PHE A 140 13.57 -2.33 16.00
CA PHE A 140 12.78 -1.16 15.57
C PHE A 140 11.66 -0.75 16.55
N GLY A 141 11.50 -1.48 17.66
CA GLY A 141 10.53 -1.15 18.69
C GLY A 141 9.07 -1.28 18.26
N TRP A 142 8.77 -2.17 17.30
CA TRP A 142 7.40 -2.43 16.87
C TRP A 142 6.50 -2.79 18.05
N TYR A 143 5.25 -2.33 17.96
CA TYR A 143 4.20 -2.52 18.97
C TYR A 143 4.46 -1.92 20.34
N ARG A 144 5.48 -1.07 20.54
CA ARG A 144 5.60 -0.29 21.78
C ARG A 144 4.33 0.56 22.03
N PRO A 145 3.88 0.71 23.29
CA PRO A 145 4.40 0.10 24.53
C PRO A 145 3.82 -1.29 24.86
N TYR A 146 3.11 -1.94 23.94
CA TYR A 146 2.37 -3.18 24.16
C TYR A 146 3.22 -4.45 24.06
N MET A 147 4.30 -4.38 23.27
CA MET A 147 5.44 -5.30 23.33
C MET A 147 6.70 -4.48 23.58
N LEU A 148 7.64 -5.03 24.34
CA LEU A 148 8.87 -4.33 24.69
C LEU A 148 10.10 -5.07 24.11
N PRO A 149 11.08 -4.37 23.51
CA PRO A 149 12.21 -5.03 22.85
C PRO A 149 13.02 -5.94 23.77
N GLN A 150 13.11 -5.64 25.06
CA GLN A 150 13.82 -6.49 26.03
C GLN A 150 13.15 -7.87 26.23
N TYR A 151 11.88 -8.02 25.87
CA TYR A 151 11.12 -9.25 26.03
C TYR A 151 10.91 -9.99 24.70
N ALA A 152 11.41 -9.47 23.57
CA ALA A 152 11.17 -10.07 22.25
C ALA A 152 11.58 -11.54 22.13
N ASP A 153 12.63 -11.95 22.86
CA ASP A 153 13.11 -13.34 22.92
C ASP A 153 12.10 -14.30 23.55
N GLU A 154 11.33 -13.80 24.52
CA GLU A 154 10.30 -14.55 25.23
C GLU A 154 8.91 -14.33 24.65
N ASP A 155 8.65 -13.19 24.02
CA ASP A 155 7.32 -12.79 23.58
C ASP A 155 6.96 -13.31 22.20
N VAL A 156 7.94 -13.62 21.34
CA VAL A 156 7.70 -14.17 20.01
C VAL A 156 8.25 -15.59 19.98
N ARG A 157 7.38 -16.59 19.80
CA ARG A 157 7.75 -18.01 19.90
C ARG A 157 7.28 -18.78 18.68
N VAL A 158 8.21 -19.49 18.04
CA VAL A 158 7.87 -20.55 17.09
C VAL A 158 7.55 -21.80 17.89
N ILE A 159 6.31 -22.27 17.80
CA ILE A 159 5.85 -23.49 18.49
C ILE A 159 6.20 -24.72 17.64
N ASP A 160 5.96 -24.61 16.34
CA ASP A 160 6.32 -25.60 15.32
C ASP A 160 6.46 -24.89 13.95
N ASN A 161 6.72 -25.64 12.88
CA ASN A 161 6.94 -25.08 11.53
C ASN A 161 5.78 -24.23 10.99
N TYR A 162 4.57 -24.36 11.52
CA TYR A 162 3.37 -23.67 11.06
C TYR A 162 2.59 -23.00 12.20
N THR A 163 3.16 -22.88 13.40
CA THR A 163 2.50 -22.21 14.53
C THR A 163 3.46 -21.22 15.17
N ILE A 164 3.03 -19.95 15.23
CA ILE A 164 3.75 -18.87 15.91
C ILE A 164 2.86 -18.22 16.98
N GLN A 165 3.45 -17.90 18.12
CA GLN A 165 2.76 -17.29 19.25
C GLN A 165 3.41 -15.95 19.63
N PHE A 166 2.54 -14.99 19.99
CA PHE A 166 2.91 -13.66 20.46
C PHE A 166 2.32 -13.40 21.84
N LEU A 167 3.14 -12.92 22.78
CA LEU A 167 2.70 -12.40 24.06
C LEU A 167 2.79 -10.87 24.05
N PHE A 168 1.65 -10.21 24.23
CA PHE A 168 1.55 -8.77 24.42
C PHE A 168 1.41 -8.47 25.91
N GLN A 169 2.26 -7.60 26.47
CA GLN A 169 2.13 -7.17 27.88
C GLN A 169 0.79 -6.47 28.16
N LYS A 170 0.19 -5.85 27.13
CA LYS A 170 -1.16 -5.29 27.20
C LYS A 170 -1.91 -5.58 25.90
N TRP A 171 -3.06 -6.24 26.02
CA TRP A 171 -3.90 -6.57 24.87
C TRP A 171 -4.81 -5.40 24.45
N THR A 172 -4.96 -5.22 23.13
CA THR A 172 -5.98 -4.36 22.51
C THR A 172 -6.41 -4.98 21.18
N ALA A 173 -7.66 -4.78 20.75
CA ALA A 173 -8.15 -5.34 19.48
C ALA A 173 -7.29 -5.00 18.25
N LEU A 174 -6.66 -3.82 18.22
CA LEU A 174 -5.75 -3.42 17.14
C LEU A 174 -4.49 -4.30 17.01
N ARG A 175 -4.10 -5.06 18.05
CA ARG A 175 -2.94 -5.96 17.96
C ARG A 175 -3.18 -7.07 16.94
N LEU A 176 -4.40 -7.58 16.92
CA LEU A 176 -4.81 -8.57 15.93
C LEU A 176 -4.66 -8.01 14.51
N TYR A 177 -5.21 -6.81 14.28
CA TYR A 177 -5.14 -6.13 12.99
C TYR A 177 -3.70 -5.99 12.51
N TYR A 178 -2.82 -5.41 13.33
CA TYR A 178 -1.44 -5.18 12.90
C TYR A 178 -0.66 -6.46 12.67
N VAL A 179 -0.80 -7.48 13.52
CA VAL A 179 -0.08 -8.76 13.31
C VAL A 179 -0.59 -9.42 12.03
N LEU A 180 -1.90 -9.57 11.87
CA LEU A 180 -2.45 -10.32 10.73
C LEU A 180 -2.24 -9.60 9.39
N THR A 181 -2.29 -8.27 9.37
CA THR A 181 -2.08 -7.49 8.14
C THR A 181 -0.60 -7.23 7.83
N THR A 182 0.34 -7.71 8.66
CA THR A 182 1.77 -7.55 8.38
C THR A 182 2.18 -8.44 7.22
N CYS A 183 2.80 -7.83 6.22
CA CYS A 183 3.31 -8.53 5.04
C CYS A 183 4.61 -9.26 5.33
N MET A 184 4.64 -10.52 4.91
CA MET A 184 5.79 -11.39 5.07
C MET A 184 6.78 -11.10 3.95
N SER A 185 8.01 -10.72 4.30
CA SER A 185 9.09 -10.40 3.35
C SER A 185 10.48 -10.75 3.89
N THR A 186 10.55 -11.70 4.83
CA THR A 186 11.78 -12.10 5.52
C THR A 186 11.98 -13.62 5.51
N PRO A 187 12.32 -14.23 4.35
CA PRO A 187 12.60 -15.66 4.29
C PRO A 187 13.69 -16.06 5.28
N TRP A 188 13.43 -17.04 6.13
CA TRP A 188 14.24 -17.42 7.28
C TRP A 188 15.70 -17.71 6.91
N PRO A 189 16.03 -18.52 5.88
CA PRO A 189 17.43 -18.78 5.54
C PRO A 189 18.24 -17.52 5.17
N VAL A 190 17.57 -16.44 4.75
CA VAL A 190 18.20 -15.15 4.42
C VAL A 190 18.37 -14.28 5.66
N TRP A 191 17.43 -14.35 6.60
CA TRP A 191 17.33 -13.44 7.75
C TRP A 191 17.80 -14.05 9.08
N GLU A 192 18.02 -15.36 9.14
CA GLU A 192 18.55 -16.08 10.30
C GLU A 192 19.84 -15.45 10.86
N PRO A 193 20.84 -15.04 10.05
CA PRO A 193 22.05 -14.42 10.59
C PRO A 193 21.78 -13.13 11.38
N ILE A 194 20.87 -12.27 10.88
CA ILE A 194 20.48 -11.03 11.55
C ILE A 194 19.75 -11.32 12.87
N VAL A 195 18.86 -12.32 12.86
CA VAL A 195 18.15 -12.74 14.07
C VAL A 195 19.11 -13.28 15.12
N ASN A 196 20.08 -14.11 14.73
CA ASN A 196 21.07 -14.67 15.63
C ASN A 196 21.99 -13.60 16.23
N GLU A 197 22.38 -12.60 15.45
CA GLU A 197 23.15 -11.46 15.94
C GLU A 197 22.33 -10.63 16.95
N LEU A 198 21.06 -10.35 16.67
CA LEU A 198 20.16 -9.63 17.56
C LEU A 198 19.90 -10.36 18.89
N LYS A 199 19.84 -11.70 18.89
CA LYS A 199 19.67 -12.50 20.13
C LYS A 199 20.82 -12.32 21.12
N ALA A 200 22.03 -12.07 20.63
CA ALA A 200 23.19 -11.80 21.46
C ALA A 200 23.23 -10.35 22.02
N MET A 201 22.33 -9.48 21.55
CA MET A 201 22.30 -8.06 21.89
C MET A 201 21.25 -7.71 22.95
N ASN A 202 21.61 -6.79 23.83
CA ASN A 202 20.62 -6.09 24.65
C ASN A 202 19.87 -5.03 23.81
N THR A 203 18.79 -4.46 24.37
CA THR A 203 17.93 -3.49 23.68
C THR A 203 18.68 -2.28 23.12
N THR A 204 19.64 -1.71 23.86
CA THR A 204 20.38 -0.53 23.40
C THR A 204 21.30 -0.85 22.24
N GLN A 205 21.92 -2.03 22.25
CA GLN A 205 22.73 -2.53 21.14
C GLN A 205 21.87 -2.81 19.90
N ALA A 206 20.75 -3.51 20.07
CA ALA A 206 19.83 -3.84 18.99
C ALA A 206 19.26 -2.60 18.27
N ILE A 207 18.90 -1.55 19.03
CA ILE A 207 18.43 -0.28 18.45
C ILE A 207 19.53 0.37 17.61
N LYS A 208 20.78 0.37 18.07
CA LYS A 208 21.91 0.89 17.27
C LYS A 208 22.17 0.04 16.03
N PHE A 209 22.06 -1.27 16.16
CA PHE A 209 22.24 -2.21 15.06
C PHE A 209 21.13 -2.12 13.99
N SER A 210 19.99 -1.47 14.28
CA SER A 210 18.97 -1.20 13.27
C SER A 210 19.51 -0.48 12.03
N ASP A 211 20.53 0.39 12.18
CA ASP A 211 21.20 1.04 11.04
C ASP A 211 21.88 0.01 10.12
N ASN A 212 22.58 -0.98 10.69
CA ASN A 212 23.16 -2.09 9.93
C ASN A 212 22.06 -2.91 9.24
N ILE A 213 20.95 -3.18 9.94
CA ILE A 213 19.82 -3.91 9.38
C ILE A 213 19.24 -3.17 8.18
N THR A 214 19.06 -1.85 8.23
CA THR A 214 18.52 -1.08 7.08
C THR A 214 19.41 -1.09 5.83
N LYS A 215 20.71 -1.39 6.00
CA LYS A 215 21.72 -1.46 4.96
C LYS A 215 22.02 -2.89 4.50
N PHE A 216 21.42 -3.89 5.15
CA PHE A 216 21.63 -5.29 4.83
C PHE A 216 21.07 -5.61 3.44
N VAL A 217 21.94 -6.05 2.52
CA VAL A 217 21.55 -6.39 1.14
C VAL A 217 21.13 -7.85 1.08
N VAL A 218 19.90 -8.08 0.63
CA VAL A 218 19.30 -9.42 0.51
C VAL A 218 18.87 -9.68 -0.93
N PRO A 219 18.92 -10.95 -1.39
CA PRO A 219 18.36 -11.32 -2.67
C PRO A 219 16.82 -11.22 -2.66
N TYR A 220 16.24 -11.06 -3.84
CA TYR A 220 14.79 -11.10 -4.01
C TYR A 220 14.23 -12.50 -3.78
N TRP A 221 13.10 -12.54 -3.07
CA TRP A 221 12.24 -13.70 -2.86
C TRP A 221 10.80 -13.22 -2.77
N GLY A 222 9.92 -13.66 -3.66
CA GLY A 222 8.49 -13.37 -3.65
C GLY A 222 7.70 -14.45 -2.90
N LEU A 223 6.55 -14.09 -2.34
CA LEU A 223 5.58 -14.99 -1.72
C LEU A 223 4.18 -14.56 -2.16
N PHE A 224 3.88 -14.83 -3.43
CA PHE A 224 2.67 -14.40 -4.12
C PHE A 224 2.50 -15.23 -5.42
N PRO A 225 1.29 -15.36 -6.00
CA PRO A 225 1.09 -16.07 -7.28
C PRO A 225 1.85 -15.48 -8.48
N TYR A 226 2.42 -14.28 -8.33
CA TYR A 226 3.33 -13.66 -9.30
C TYR A 226 4.66 -13.34 -8.60
N TYR A 227 5.75 -13.39 -9.35
CA TYR A 227 7.09 -13.06 -8.88
C TYR A 227 7.74 -12.01 -9.77
N LEU A 228 8.64 -11.22 -9.19
CA LEU A 228 9.34 -10.13 -9.87
C LEU A 228 10.32 -10.70 -10.89
N THR A 229 10.16 -10.32 -12.15
CA THR A 229 11.05 -10.71 -13.26
C THR A 229 11.92 -9.57 -13.73
N TYR A 230 11.45 -8.33 -13.59
CA TYR A 230 12.21 -7.14 -13.95
C TYR A 230 11.84 -5.96 -13.05
N PHE A 231 12.83 -5.13 -12.74
CA PHE A 231 12.62 -3.89 -12.02
C PHE A 231 13.58 -2.81 -12.51
N SER A 232 13.06 -1.58 -12.66
CA SER A 232 13.81 -0.38 -12.97
C SER A 232 13.18 0.85 -12.29
N SER A 233 13.81 2.01 -12.44
CA SER A 233 13.27 3.30 -12.00
C SER A 233 11.97 3.70 -12.72
N ASN A 234 11.68 3.12 -13.89
CA ASN A 234 10.57 3.53 -14.75
C ASN A 234 9.41 2.54 -14.77
N TYR A 235 9.70 1.25 -14.63
CA TYR A 235 8.69 0.21 -14.60
C TYR A 235 9.20 -1.07 -13.92
N MET A 236 8.26 -1.95 -13.58
CA MET A 236 8.49 -3.30 -13.11
C MET A 236 7.64 -4.30 -13.90
N LEU A 237 8.14 -5.52 -14.01
CA LEU A 237 7.37 -6.67 -14.49
C LEU A 237 7.30 -7.71 -13.39
N ILE A 238 6.09 -8.23 -13.17
CA ILE A 238 5.87 -9.45 -12.39
C ILE A 238 5.24 -10.49 -13.31
N THR A 239 5.60 -11.75 -13.14
CA THR A 239 5.14 -12.84 -13.99
C THR A 239 4.52 -13.93 -13.12
N LEU A 240 3.45 -14.54 -13.63
CA LEU A 240 2.75 -15.62 -12.98
C LEU A 240 3.70 -16.79 -12.67
N GLU A 241 3.58 -17.35 -11.47
CA GLU A 241 4.36 -18.51 -11.04
C GLU A 241 4.09 -19.75 -11.94
N PRO A 242 5.05 -20.69 -12.02
CA PRO A 242 4.82 -21.95 -12.72
C PRO A 242 3.69 -22.76 -12.08
N SER A 243 2.99 -23.57 -12.89
CA SER A 243 1.74 -24.24 -12.49
C SER A 243 1.84 -25.11 -11.23
N ASN A 244 3.02 -25.66 -10.91
CA ASN A 244 3.24 -26.47 -9.71
C ASN A 244 3.25 -25.66 -8.41
N LEU A 245 3.61 -24.38 -8.45
CA LEU A 245 3.49 -23.46 -7.31
C LEU A 245 2.12 -22.79 -7.31
N LEU A 246 1.60 -22.53 -8.50
CA LEU A 246 0.33 -21.83 -8.67
C LEU A 246 -0.88 -22.58 -8.10
N SER A 247 -0.85 -23.91 -8.10
CA SER A 247 -1.96 -24.75 -7.67
C SER A 247 -2.41 -24.50 -6.22
N ASP A 248 -1.47 -24.25 -5.31
CA ASP A 248 -1.80 -24.05 -3.89
C ASP A 248 -2.50 -22.71 -3.63
N TRP A 249 -2.26 -21.72 -4.48
CA TRP A 249 -2.88 -20.40 -4.36
C TRP A 249 -4.38 -20.42 -4.67
N PHE A 250 -4.88 -21.35 -5.50
CA PHE A 250 -6.33 -21.50 -5.76
C PHE A 250 -7.12 -21.86 -4.50
N ARG A 251 -6.46 -22.40 -3.46
CA ARG A 251 -7.11 -22.64 -2.16
C ARG A 251 -7.45 -21.34 -1.43
N ILE A 252 -6.72 -20.26 -1.70
CA ILE A 252 -6.94 -18.92 -1.11
C ILE A 252 -7.80 -18.08 -2.06
N PHE A 253 -7.51 -18.13 -3.36
CA PHE A 253 -8.16 -17.33 -4.39
C PHE A 253 -8.92 -18.25 -5.37
N PRO A 254 -10.04 -18.86 -4.96
CA PRO A 254 -10.76 -19.83 -5.79
C PRO A 254 -11.42 -19.21 -7.02
N LEU A 255 -11.60 -17.88 -7.02
CA LEU A 255 -12.14 -17.10 -8.14
C LEU A 255 -11.03 -16.44 -8.97
N ALA A 256 -9.78 -16.89 -8.83
CA ALA A 256 -8.68 -16.31 -9.58
C ALA A 256 -8.73 -16.71 -11.06
N ASP A 257 -8.71 -15.70 -11.93
CA ASP A 257 -8.69 -15.86 -13.39
C ASP A 257 -7.27 -15.70 -13.98
N TRP A 258 -6.24 -16.21 -13.29
CA TRP A 258 -4.84 -15.99 -13.67
C TRP A 258 -4.50 -16.42 -15.10
N TYR A 259 -5.21 -17.41 -15.63
CA TYR A 259 -5.00 -17.89 -17.00
C TYR A 259 -5.75 -17.09 -18.07
N TYR A 260 -6.63 -16.16 -17.69
CA TYR A 260 -7.36 -15.31 -18.63
C TYR A 260 -6.49 -14.20 -19.22
N TYR A 261 -5.61 -13.61 -18.40
CA TYR A 261 -4.72 -12.52 -18.78
C TYR A 261 -3.36 -13.02 -19.28
N ASP A 262 -2.60 -12.14 -19.92
CA ASP A 262 -1.17 -12.36 -20.15
C ASP A 262 -0.49 -12.68 -18.81
N PRO A 263 0.41 -13.68 -18.74
CA PRO A 263 1.06 -14.05 -17.49
C PRO A 263 1.97 -12.95 -16.94
N THR A 264 2.30 -11.92 -17.74
CA THR A 264 3.10 -10.78 -17.31
C THR A 264 2.22 -9.58 -17.03
N TYR A 265 2.36 -9.05 -15.82
CA TYR A 265 1.82 -7.77 -15.40
C TYR A 265 2.92 -6.71 -15.44
N GLU A 266 2.60 -5.53 -15.94
CA GLU A 266 3.51 -4.38 -16.00
C GLU A 266 3.02 -3.26 -15.09
N ALA A 267 3.89 -2.76 -14.22
CA ALA A 267 3.67 -1.53 -13.45
C ALA A 267 4.59 -0.43 -13.97
N ILE A 268 4.02 0.70 -14.38
CA ILE A 268 4.76 1.87 -14.89
C ILE A 268 4.75 2.96 -13.82
N TRP A 269 5.92 3.43 -13.42
CA TRP A 269 6.07 4.49 -12.43
C TRP A 269 5.90 5.86 -13.09
N GLY A 270 5.12 6.76 -12.48
CA GLY A 270 4.94 8.11 -12.98
C GLY A 270 4.03 8.95 -12.09
N SER A 271 3.82 10.22 -12.45
CA SER A 271 2.85 11.10 -11.78
C SER A 271 1.40 10.73 -12.13
N ASN A 272 0.43 11.34 -11.46
CA ASN A 272 -0.98 11.27 -11.87
C ASN A 272 -1.16 11.70 -13.34
N THR A 273 -0.41 12.70 -13.81
CA THR A 273 -0.43 13.13 -15.23
C THR A 273 0.05 12.04 -16.18
N VAL A 274 1.13 11.34 -15.84
CA VAL A 274 1.63 10.20 -16.65
C VAL A 274 0.59 9.08 -16.71
N ALA A 275 -0.11 8.82 -15.61
CA ALA A 275 -1.20 7.85 -15.58
C ALA A 275 -2.36 8.29 -16.50
N LEU A 276 -2.81 9.55 -16.40
CA LEU A 276 -3.86 10.12 -17.26
C LEU A 276 -3.51 9.97 -18.74
N GLU A 277 -2.31 10.39 -19.15
CA GLU A 277 -1.82 10.28 -20.52
C GLU A 277 -1.75 8.82 -20.99
N SER A 278 -1.32 7.90 -20.11
CA SER A 278 -1.25 6.47 -20.42
C SER A 278 -2.63 5.87 -20.70
N TYR A 279 -3.66 6.26 -19.95
CA TYR A 279 -5.04 5.82 -20.21
C TYR A 279 -5.60 6.43 -21.50
N LEU A 280 -5.41 7.74 -21.72
CA LEU A 280 -5.88 8.40 -22.94
C LEU A 280 -5.20 7.87 -24.21
N ALA A 281 -3.96 7.40 -24.10
CA ALA A 281 -3.23 6.75 -25.18
C ALA A 281 -3.61 5.27 -25.36
N GLY A 282 -4.50 4.71 -24.54
CA GLY A 282 -4.87 3.29 -24.57
C GLY A 282 -3.76 2.33 -24.15
N LYS A 283 -2.75 2.83 -23.41
CA LYS A 283 -1.60 2.04 -22.92
C LYS A 283 -1.82 1.49 -21.52
N GLY A 284 -2.49 2.25 -20.65
CA GLY A 284 -2.92 1.76 -19.33
C GLY A 284 -4.21 0.96 -19.47
N THR A 285 -4.27 -0.23 -18.88
CA THR A 285 -5.46 -1.10 -18.96
C THR A 285 -6.15 -1.28 -17.61
N TRP A 286 -5.45 -1.05 -16.50
CA TRP A 286 -6.00 -1.13 -15.16
C TRP A 286 -5.20 -0.27 -14.19
N GLY A 287 -5.85 0.39 -13.23
CA GLY A 287 -5.13 0.93 -12.10
C GLY A 287 -5.89 1.99 -11.32
N SER A 288 -5.14 2.79 -10.56
CA SER A 288 -5.68 3.84 -9.69
C SER A 288 -4.79 5.08 -9.73
N ALA A 289 -5.41 6.25 -9.72
CA ALA A 289 -4.72 7.53 -9.65
C ALA A 289 -5.62 8.57 -8.96
N GLY A 290 -5.00 9.61 -8.38
CA GLY A 290 -5.73 10.77 -7.89
C GLY A 290 -6.10 11.68 -9.07
N PHE A 291 -7.26 11.47 -9.69
CA PHE A 291 -7.78 12.31 -10.76
C PHE A 291 -8.81 13.31 -10.24
N SER A 292 -8.83 14.53 -10.78
CA SER A 292 -9.90 15.50 -10.48
C SER A 292 -11.20 15.10 -11.18
N MET A 293 -12.33 15.67 -10.77
CA MET A 293 -13.61 15.39 -11.48
C MET A 293 -13.56 15.73 -12.96
N GLN A 294 -12.88 16.81 -13.36
CA GLN A 294 -12.73 17.14 -14.78
C GLN A 294 -11.91 16.08 -15.53
N GLN A 295 -10.86 15.53 -14.89
CA GLN A 295 -10.06 14.47 -15.49
C GLN A 295 -10.83 13.15 -15.61
N VAL A 296 -11.69 12.85 -14.62
CA VAL A 296 -12.64 11.72 -14.68
C VAL A 296 -13.57 11.86 -15.89
N GLU A 297 -14.21 13.02 -16.06
CA GLU A 297 -15.11 13.26 -17.21
C GLU A 297 -14.40 13.07 -18.55
N VAL A 298 -13.16 13.53 -18.65
CA VAL A 298 -12.32 13.33 -19.86
C VAL A 298 -12.06 11.84 -20.10
N LEU A 299 -11.71 11.07 -19.06
CA LEU A 299 -11.48 9.62 -19.18
C LEU A 299 -12.74 8.87 -19.62
N GLU A 300 -13.89 9.18 -19.02
CA GLU A 300 -15.18 8.57 -19.38
C GLU A 300 -15.58 8.87 -20.83
N GLN A 301 -15.36 10.09 -21.31
CA GLN A 301 -15.57 10.47 -22.72
C GLN A 301 -14.69 9.68 -23.70
N HIS A 302 -13.54 9.18 -23.24
CA HIS A 302 -12.64 8.31 -24.02
C HIS A 302 -12.95 6.82 -23.83
N GLY A 303 -14.06 6.48 -23.17
CA GLY A 303 -14.52 5.09 -22.99
C GLY A 303 -13.76 4.33 -21.90
N ILE A 304 -13.03 5.01 -21.03
CA ILE A 304 -12.37 4.40 -19.87
C ILE A 304 -13.40 4.22 -18.75
N GLY A 305 -13.52 3.01 -18.24
CA GLY A 305 -14.39 2.71 -17.10
C GLY A 305 -13.79 3.24 -15.80
N ILE A 306 -14.56 4.04 -15.07
CA ILE A 306 -14.17 4.60 -13.77
C ILE A 306 -15.03 3.98 -12.67
N TYR A 307 -14.38 3.56 -11.58
CA TYR A 307 -15.04 2.99 -10.42
C TYR A 307 -14.62 3.74 -9.17
N PHE A 308 -15.60 4.30 -8.47
CA PHE A 308 -15.40 4.91 -7.16
C PHE A 308 -15.70 3.89 -6.07
N GLY A 309 -14.80 3.78 -5.10
CA GLY A 309 -14.98 2.98 -3.89
C GLY A 309 -14.98 3.88 -2.65
N PRO A 310 -15.68 3.50 -1.56
CA PRO A 310 -15.58 4.22 -0.31
C PRO A 310 -14.14 4.16 0.21
N SER A 311 -13.63 5.31 0.65
CA SER A 311 -12.33 5.42 1.30
C SER A 311 -12.51 5.70 2.80
N PHE A 312 -11.68 5.09 3.63
CA PHE A 312 -11.65 5.30 5.09
C PHE A 312 -10.32 5.91 5.55
N PHE A 313 -9.71 6.75 4.73
CA PHE A 313 -8.57 7.57 5.11
C PHE A 313 -8.89 9.05 4.93
N THR A 314 -8.15 9.91 5.63
CA THR A 314 -8.16 11.36 5.43
C THR A 314 -6.77 11.85 5.03
N MET A 315 -6.72 12.99 4.35
CA MET A 315 -5.50 13.69 3.95
C MET A 315 -5.35 14.95 4.82
N GLY A 316 -4.12 15.30 5.16
CA GLY A 316 -3.89 16.49 5.99
C GLY A 316 -2.43 16.93 6.04
N ILE A 317 -2.21 18.09 6.66
CA ILE A 317 -0.88 18.67 6.83
C ILE A 317 -0.35 18.30 8.22
N ALA A 318 0.71 17.48 8.26
CA ALA A 318 1.42 17.16 9.50
C ALA A 318 2.46 18.26 9.82
N VAL A 319 2.17 19.09 10.83
CA VAL A 319 3.07 20.17 11.25
C VAL A 319 4.04 19.68 12.31
N ASN A 320 5.35 19.85 12.09
CA ASN A 320 6.37 19.40 13.02
C ASN A 320 6.38 20.24 14.32
N PRO A 321 5.98 19.68 15.48
CA PRO A 321 5.81 20.44 16.72
C PRO A 321 7.14 20.70 17.45
N HIS A 322 8.29 20.33 16.88
CA HIS A 322 9.60 20.52 17.52
C HIS A 322 10.31 21.81 17.10
N TYR A 323 9.81 22.51 16.09
CA TYR A 323 10.45 23.71 15.54
C TYR A 323 9.66 24.96 15.87
N TYR A 324 10.36 26.04 16.25
CA TYR A 324 9.72 27.34 16.44
C TYR A 324 9.26 27.92 15.09
N PRO A 325 8.08 28.56 14.99
CA PRO A 325 7.07 28.77 16.05
C PRO A 325 6.02 27.65 16.16
N TRP A 326 6.13 26.61 15.34
CA TRP A 326 5.20 25.47 15.31
C TRP A 326 5.18 24.63 16.58
N ASN A 327 6.18 24.78 17.45
CA ASN A 327 6.20 24.19 18.79
C ASN A 327 5.16 24.80 19.74
N ILE A 328 4.63 25.98 19.44
CA ILE A 328 3.56 26.62 20.23
C ILE A 328 2.20 26.05 19.78
N PRO A 329 1.44 25.37 20.68
CA PRO A 329 0.15 24.77 20.32
C PRO A 329 -0.84 25.76 19.70
N GLN A 330 -0.94 26.96 20.24
CA GLN A 330 -1.82 28.02 19.75
C GLN A 330 -1.45 28.48 18.33
N VAL A 331 -0.16 28.45 17.95
CA VAL A 331 0.23 28.76 16.56
C VAL A 331 -0.27 27.68 15.60
N ARG A 332 -0.27 26.41 16.01
CA ARG A 332 -0.87 25.31 15.22
C ARG A 332 -2.40 25.40 15.22
N GLU A 333 -3.02 25.77 16.33
CA GLU A 333 -4.47 25.99 16.41
C GLU A 333 -4.91 27.12 15.46
N ALA A 334 -4.10 28.17 15.28
CA ALA A 334 -4.39 29.20 14.28
C ALA A 334 -4.54 28.63 12.86
N LEU A 335 -3.87 27.52 12.51
CA LEU A 335 -4.02 26.86 11.20
C LEU A 335 -5.42 26.29 10.97
N CYS A 336 -6.11 25.84 12.03
CA CYS A 336 -7.54 25.45 11.92
C CYS A 336 -8.42 26.60 11.41
N TYR A 337 -8.04 27.85 11.68
CA TYR A 337 -8.86 29.02 11.38
C TYR A 337 -8.53 29.71 10.05
N VAL A 338 -7.44 29.33 9.39
CA VAL A 338 -6.99 29.98 8.13
C VAL A 338 -7.09 29.07 6.91
N ILE A 339 -7.19 27.74 7.09
CA ILE A 339 -7.35 26.81 5.97
C ILE A 339 -8.84 26.66 5.66
N ASN A 340 -9.26 27.13 4.48
CA ASN A 340 -10.60 26.95 3.96
C ASN A 340 -10.74 25.55 3.33
N ARG A 341 -11.15 24.57 4.14
CA ARG A 341 -11.22 23.16 3.75
C ARG A 341 -12.24 22.87 2.64
N THR A 342 -13.32 23.64 2.58
CA THR A 342 -14.29 23.54 1.49
C THR A 342 -13.64 23.90 0.16
N GLU A 343 -12.92 25.03 0.12
CA GLU A 343 -12.18 25.48 -1.06
C GLU A 343 -11.07 24.50 -1.46
N THR A 344 -10.37 23.91 -0.48
CA THR A 344 -9.40 22.84 -0.73
C THR A 344 -10.04 21.62 -1.40
N ALA A 345 -11.19 21.14 -0.92
CA ALA A 345 -11.89 20.00 -1.51
C ALA A 345 -12.49 20.34 -2.90
N GLU A 346 -13.03 21.55 -3.05
CA GLU A 346 -13.57 22.05 -4.32
C GLU A 346 -12.52 22.11 -5.43
N ALA A 347 -11.25 22.39 -5.09
CA ALA A 347 -10.14 22.42 -6.05
C ALA A 347 -9.94 21.09 -6.81
N TRP A 348 -10.42 19.97 -6.26
CA TRP A 348 -10.33 18.65 -6.90
C TRP A 348 -11.70 18.05 -7.29
N GLY A 349 -12.78 18.68 -6.85
CA GLY A 349 -14.17 18.32 -7.16
C GLY A 349 -14.88 17.63 -6.00
N LEU A 350 -15.99 18.23 -5.54
CA LEU A 350 -16.73 17.81 -4.35
C LEU A 350 -17.42 16.43 -4.45
N ALA A 351 -17.50 15.85 -5.65
CA ALA A 351 -18.07 14.52 -5.85
C ALA A 351 -17.12 13.39 -5.40
N ILE A 352 -15.81 13.67 -5.33
CA ILE A 352 -14.77 12.68 -5.00
C ILE A 352 -13.83 13.12 -3.87
N SER A 353 -13.81 14.43 -3.58
CA SER A 353 -13.08 15.01 -2.46
C SER A 353 -14.06 15.70 -1.53
N HIS A 354 -14.00 15.39 -0.23
CA HIS A 354 -14.87 15.98 0.77
C HIS A 354 -14.06 16.76 1.79
N PRO A 355 -14.55 17.91 2.29
CA PRO A 355 -13.86 18.67 3.31
C PRO A 355 -13.81 17.89 4.62
N ASP A 356 -12.59 17.63 5.12
CA ASP A 356 -12.37 17.13 6.47
C ASP A 356 -12.11 18.30 7.43
N TYR A 357 -13.11 18.59 8.27
CA TYR A 357 -13.06 19.68 9.24
C TYR A 357 -12.22 19.37 10.47
N TYR A 358 -11.68 18.15 10.63
CA TYR A 358 -10.97 17.76 11.83
C TYR A 358 -9.45 17.85 11.61
N PRO A 359 -8.69 18.33 12.60
CA PRO A 359 -7.23 18.26 12.58
C PRO A 359 -6.73 16.86 12.99
N GLU A 360 -7.56 16.04 13.62
CA GLU A 360 -7.29 14.63 13.91
C GLU A 360 -7.51 13.75 12.68
N PRO A 361 -6.78 12.62 12.50
CA PRO A 361 -6.94 11.72 11.37
C PRO A 361 -8.22 10.86 11.50
N VAL A 362 -9.38 11.49 11.43
CA VAL A 362 -10.70 10.87 11.54
C VAL A 362 -11.52 11.15 10.30
N VAL A 363 -12.20 10.13 9.78
CA VAL A 363 -13.13 10.29 8.66
C VAL A 363 -14.43 10.90 9.21
N PRO A 364 -14.87 12.08 8.75
CA PRO A 364 -16.03 12.79 9.32
C PRO A 364 -17.28 11.91 9.49
N GLU A 365 -17.54 11.02 8.53
CA GLU A 365 -18.69 10.12 8.47
C GLU A 365 -18.72 9.09 9.60
N VAL A 366 -17.59 8.83 10.27
CA VAL A 366 -17.50 7.82 11.34
C VAL A 366 -17.44 8.41 12.75
N ILE A 367 -17.48 9.73 12.90
CA ILE A 367 -17.28 10.39 14.20
C ILE A 367 -18.30 9.95 15.25
N ASP A 368 -19.56 9.79 14.85
CA ASP A 368 -20.62 9.36 15.76
C ASP A 368 -20.49 7.91 16.23
N THR A 369 -19.59 7.13 15.62
CA THR A 369 -19.29 5.76 16.06
C THR A 369 -18.33 5.72 17.27
N TYR A 370 -17.63 6.82 17.55
CA TYR A 370 -16.72 6.90 18.68
C TYR A 370 -17.47 7.09 20.01
N PRO A 371 -17.01 6.45 21.10
CA PRO A 371 -17.52 6.69 22.45
C PRO A 371 -17.49 8.18 22.84
N PRO A 372 -18.45 8.68 23.66
CA PRO A 372 -18.50 10.09 24.06
C PRO A 372 -17.21 10.62 24.70
N ASP A 373 -16.52 9.78 25.49
CA ASP A 373 -15.25 10.10 26.13
C ASP A 373 -14.07 10.18 25.15
N VAL A 374 -14.21 9.65 23.93
CA VAL A 374 -13.27 9.87 22.83
C VAL A 374 -13.67 11.08 22.00
N ARG A 375 -14.97 11.21 21.67
CA ARG A 375 -15.48 12.31 20.83
C ARG A 375 -15.16 13.71 21.36
N GLN A 376 -15.04 13.87 22.68
CA GLN A 376 -14.64 15.16 23.29
C GLN A 376 -13.27 15.68 22.81
N PHE A 377 -12.40 14.80 22.30
CA PHE A 377 -11.08 15.15 21.78
C PHE A 377 -11.07 15.39 20.26
N ILE A 378 -12.19 15.17 19.57
CA ILE A 378 -12.32 15.37 18.12
C ILE A 378 -12.93 16.75 17.91
N ILE A 379 -12.08 17.75 17.65
CA ILE A 379 -12.48 19.16 17.68
C ILE A 379 -12.46 19.73 16.26
N PRO A 380 -13.61 20.12 15.69
CA PRO A 380 -13.64 20.63 14.32
C PRO A 380 -12.98 22.01 14.23
N CYS A 381 -12.12 22.16 13.22
CA CYS A 381 -11.64 23.45 12.73
C CYS A 381 -12.79 24.24 12.06
N SER A 382 -12.66 25.57 12.03
CA SER A 382 -13.63 26.46 11.37
C SER A 382 -12.90 27.61 10.70
N TYR A 383 -13.27 27.97 9.47
CA TYR A 383 -12.62 29.06 8.76
C TYR A 383 -12.98 30.44 9.38
N ASN A 384 -12.02 31.09 10.03
CA ASN A 384 -12.17 32.40 10.66
C ASN A 384 -10.80 33.08 10.85
N TRP A 385 -10.28 33.67 9.77
CA TRP A 385 -8.96 34.31 9.77
C TRP A 385 -8.81 35.44 10.81
N THR A 386 -9.91 36.09 11.21
CA THR A 386 -9.91 37.12 12.27
C THR A 386 -9.56 36.50 13.62
N LYS A 387 -10.12 35.34 13.95
CA LYS A 387 -9.81 34.61 15.18
C LYS A 387 -8.35 34.14 15.19
N ALA A 388 -7.84 33.61 14.08
CA ALA A 388 -6.41 33.32 13.93
C ALA A 388 -5.54 34.58 14.17
N SER A 389 -5.95 35.72 13.60
CA SER A 389 -5.20 36.98 13.75
C SER A 389 -5.12 37.43 15.22
N GLN A 390 -6.24 37.36 15.94
CA GLN A 390 -6.29 37.68 17.37
C GLN A 390 -5.42 36.73 18.21
N MET A 391 -5.44 35.44 17.87
CA MET A 391 -4.63 34.41 18.53
C MET A 391 -3.13 34.63 18.30
N LEU A 392 -2.71 34.96 17.08
CA LEU A 392 -1.31 35.28 16.78
C LEU A 392 -0.87 36.57 17.51
N GLN A 393 -1.72 37.61 17.51
CA GLN A 393 -1.44 38.88 18.20
C GLN A 393 -1.29 38.70 19.71
N SER A 394 -2.11 37.87 20.35
CA SER A 394 -2.01 37.62 21.80
C SER A 394 -0.70 36.93 22.19
N LEU A 395 -0.04 36.26 21.24
CA LEU A 395 1.29 35.65 21.38
C LEU A 395 2.43 36.61 21.01
N GLY A 396 2.13 37.87 20.68
CA GLY A 396 3.11 38.89 20.29
C GLY A 396 3.54 38.83 18.83
N PHE A 397 2.87 38.03 17.98
CA PHE A 397 3.09 38.08 16.54
C PHE A 397 2.46 39.36 16.00
N TYR A 398 3.03 39.90 14.92
CA TYR A 398 2.58 41.16 14.36
C TYR A 398 2.59 41.13 12.83
N LYS A 399 1.72 41.93 12.21
CA LYS A 399 1.71 42.13 10.76
C LYS A 399 2.64 43.27 10.36
N LYS A 400 3.47 43.04 9.34
CA LYS A 400 4.30 44.06 8.71
C LYS A 400 4.34 43.78 7.20
N GLY A 401 3.97 44.76 6.38
CA GLY A 401 3.99 44.61 4.91
C GLY A 401 3.09 43.47 4.38
N GLY A 402 1.96 43.19 5.03
CA GLY A 402 1.03 42.12 4.64
C GLY A 402 1.37 40.73 5.19
N TYR A 403 2.59 40.52 5.71
CA TYR A 403 3.03 39.25 6.27
C TYR A 403 3.01 39.25 7.80
N TRP A 404 2.84 38.06 8.38
CA TRP A 404 3.01 37.85 9.81
C TRP A 404 4.48 37.67 10.18
N TYR A 405 4.86 38.25 11.30
CA TYR A 405 6.17 38.11 11.91
C TYR A 405 6.01 37.60 13.33
N THR A 406 6.94 36.72 13.71
CA THR A 406 7.11 36.25 15.09
C THR A 406 7.58 37.40 15.99
N PRO A 407 7.42 37.29 17.33
CA PRO A 407 7.94 38.27 18.28
C PRO A 407 9.42 38.63 18.12
N ASN A 408 10.25 37.69 17.62
CA ASN A 408 11.67 37.92 17.37
C ASN A 408 11.98 38.58 16.00
N GLY A 409 10.96 38.94 15.22
CA GLY A 409 11.12 39.61 13.94
C GLY A 409 11.41 38.71 12.73
N THR A 410 11.23 37.41 12.87
CA THR A 410 11.30 36.46 11.74
C THR A 410 9.94 36.38 11.05
N GLN A 411 9.92 36.29 9.72
CA GLN A 411 8.67 36.09 8.99
C GLN A 411 8.08 34.70 9.31
N LEU A 412 6.80 34.64 9.67
CA LEU A 412 6.08 33.38 9.87
C LEU A 412 5.89 32.70 8.51
N THR A 413 6.53 31.55 8.32
CA THR A 413 6.51 30.78 7.07
C THR A 413 6.10 29.34 7.37
N LEU A 414 5.11 28.83 6.63
CA LEU A 414 4.74 27.41 6.59
C LEU A 414 5.17 26.85 5.24
N GLU A 415 6.09 25.88 5.27
CA GLU A 415 6.45 25.10 4.10
C GLU A 415 5.65 23.79 4.13
N VAL A 416 4.89 23.52 3.08
CA VAL A 416 4.12 22.29 2.91
C VAL A 416 4.81 21.45 1.84
N LEU A 417 5.18 20.22 2.20
CA LEU A 417 5.86 19.28 1.32
C LEU A 417 4.91 18.14 0.98
N ALA A 418 4.79 17.83 -0.31
CA ALA A 418 4.05 16.68 -0.82
C ALA A 418 4.83 15.98 -1.94
N PRO A 419 4.56 14.69 -2.23
CA PRO A 419 5.16 14.01 -3.37
C PRO A 419 4.73 14.70 -4.67
N SER A 420 5.70 15.13 -5.48
CA SER A 420 5.43 15.88 -6.72
C SER A 420 4.57 15.11 -7.74
N GLY A 421 4.56 13.78 -7.65
CA GLY A 421 3.74 12.92 -8.49
C GLY A 421 2.24 12.91 -8.12
N TYR A 422 1.89 13.23 -6.87
CA TYR A 422 0.51 13.34 -6.39
C TYR A 422 -0.01 14.75 -6.69
N THR A 423 -0.46 14.95 -7.93
CA THR A 423 -0.95 16.26 -8.40
C THR A 423 -2.19 16.74 -7.64
N ASP A 424 -2.97 15.81 -7.10
CA ASP A 424 -4.07 16.07 -6.18
C ASP A 424 -3.56 16.74 -4.90
N TRP A 425 -2.55 16.16 -4.25
CA TRP A 425 -1.98 16.73 -3.02
C TRP A 425 -1.30 18.06 -3.30
N MET A 426 -0.55 18.15 -4.41
CA MET A 426 0.15 19.37 -4.81
C MET A 426 -0.80 20.52 -5.17
N THR A 427 -2.03 20.23 -5.60
CA THR A 427 -3.03 21.25 -5.90
C THR A 427 -3.79 21.69 -4.65
N MET A 428 -4.03 20.75 -3.72
CA MET A 428 -4.72 21.01 -2.45
C MET A 428 -3.83 21.70 -1.40
N ALA A 429 -2.51 21.48 -1.45
CA ALA A 429 -1.49 22.11 -0.60
C ALA A 429 -1.17 23.53 -1.05
#